data_AF-A0A202DQD6-F1
#
_entry.id   AF-A0A202DQD6-F1
#
_cell.length_a   1.000
_cell.length_b   1.000
_cell.length_c   1.000
_cell.angle_alpha   90.00
_cell.angle_beta   90.00
_cell.angle_gamma   90.00
#
_symmetry.space_group_name_H-M   'P 1'
#
loop_
_entity.id
_entity.type
_entity.pdbx_description
1 polymer ?
#
loop_
_entity_poly.entity_id
_entity_poly.type
_entity_poly.pdbx_seq_one_letter_code
_entity_poly.pdbx_strand_id
1 'polypeptide(L)'
;MIKHIDYHPSLSQKKGLFFLFISLILLPFNSSVSQNSDEFLLQFVPTEPFKVETGLMYKLFPTGKIEELPFKFPKVHYGGWGSGVTSNPTPSRSNRYIGFLKDFNIWLLELTNNETTQATTIGRSSDDKYWGIVVSMSGWSFENEKLLYSVLPESGHEGEGPPLITRKVKSGWYIYDPVSKKSSFIDIPGDVLSWLPNNQILVKTPPSSQENESMGRQIQKFDIESTKLTPLLPMKGDFEFNDISKDGKWVLITSLDWDKYTTSLLKINIDNREVVSILKDIEWASIQFAHMSPQGGTVSCVTIEKSTETRPVTHGDITTWLNVEVYTLVVNGKEIYTSDQFFGSHKWIDEKSIALFNRDAVVIIESDSGKELGRRVLN
;
A
#
# COMPACT_ATOMS: atom_id res chain seq x y z
N MET A 1 56.88 1.79 15.06
CA MET A 1 56.12 0.91 15.96
C MET A 1 54.69 1.46 16.04
N ILE A 2 53.85 1.08 15.07
CA ILE A 2 52.49 1.59 14.91
C ILE A 2 51.56 0.61 15.65
N LYS A 3 50.85 1.10 16.66
CA LYS A 3 49.82 0.32 17.37
C LYS A 3 48.59 0.22 16.47
N HIS A 4 48.25 -1.00 16.06
CA HIS A 4 46.89 -1.32 15.60
C HIS A 4 45.92 -1.07 16.76
N ILE A 5 44.94 -0.20 16.54
CA ILE A 5 43.77 -0.06 17.40
C ILE A 5 42.66 -0.85 16.69
N ASP A 6 42.30 -2.00 17.25
CA ASP A 6 41.14 -2.75 16.82
C ASP A 6 39.88 -2.00 17.26
N TYR A 7 39.16 -1.45 16.28
CA TYR A 7 37.87 -0.80 16.50
C TYR A 7 36.78 -1.88 16.49
N HIS A 8 36.37 -2.35 17.66
CA HIS A 8 35.17 -3.16 17.82
C HIS A 8 33.96 -2.24 18.03
N PRO A 9 33.09 -2.02 17.02
CA PRO A 9 31.88 -1.24 17.23
C PRO A 9 30.91 -2.00 18.14
N SER A 10 30.34 -1.29 19.10
CA SER A 10 29.31 -1.83 20.00
C SER A 10 28.04 -2.22 19.22
N LEU A 11 27.34 -3.25 19.71
CA LEU A 11 26.10 -3.80 19.11
C LEU A 11 24.98 -2.75 18.90
N SER A 12 25.03 -1.58 19.55
CA SER A 12 24.06 -0.50 19.35
C SER A 12 24.33 0.34 18.09
N GLN A 13 25.58 0.46 17.64
CA GLN A 13 25.92 1.22 16.42
C GLN A 13 25.67 0.44 15.13
N LYS A 14 25.73 -0.91 15.17
CA LYS A 14 25.31 -1.75 14.04
C LYS A 14 23.81 -1.64 13.72
N LYS A 15 22.99 -1.31 14.73
CA LYS A 15 21.54 -1.09 14.54
C LYS A 15 21.24 0.26 13.88
N GLY A 16 22.03 1.31 14.14
CA GLY A 16 21.75 2.64 13.59
C GLY A 16 22.02 2.77 12.09
N LEU A 17 23.10 2.18 11.57
CA LEU A 17 23.47 2.32 10.15
C LEU A 17 22.69 1.39 9.21
N PHE A 18 22.25 0.22 9.68
CA PHE A 18 21.49 -0.74 8.86
C PHE A 18 20.04 -0.31 8.64
N PHE A 19 19.49 0.52 9.55
CA PHE A 19 18.14 1.07 9.44
C PHE A 19 18.01 2.12 8.32
N LEU A 20 19.07 2.86 7.97
CA LEU A 20 18.95 3.99 7.05
C LEU A 20 18.86 3.61 5.55
N PHE A 21 19.36 2.43 5.16
CA PHE A 21 19.45 2.04 3.74
C PHE A 21 18.25 1.23 3.23
N ILE A 22 17.46 0.60 4.11
CA ILE A 22 16.34 -0.27 3.71
C ILE A 22 14.99 0.46 3.82
N SER A 23 14.89 1.51 4.63
CA SER A 23 13.67 2.32 4.76
C SER A 23 13.22 3.01 3.47
N LEU A 24 14.08 3.10 2.45
CA LEU A 24 13.73 3.72 1.16
C LEU A 24 12.94 2.81 0.21
N ILE A 25 12.80 1.50 0.47
CA ILE A 25 12.16 0.54 -0.46
C ILE A 25 10.82 0.00 0.09
N LEU A 26 10.50 0.25 1.37
CA LEU A 26 9.37 -0.36 2.09
C LEU A 26 8.19 0.61 2.31
N LEU A 27 7.81 1.39 1.31
CA LEU A 27 6.53 2.10 1.37
C LEU A 27 5.42 1.16 0.89
N PRO A 28 4.44 0.78 1.75
CA PRO A 28 3.27 0.06 1.28
C PRO A 28 2.48 0.98 0.34
N PHE A 29 2.43 0.62 -0.95
CA PHE A 29 1.48 1.23 -1.87
C PHE A 29 0.07 0.85 -1.41
N ASN A 30 -0.64 1.78 -0.77
CA ASN A 30 -2.06 1.62 -0.50
C ASN A 30 -2.80 1.66 -1.85
N SER A 31 -3.36 0.52 -2.22
CA SER A 31 -4.22 0.37 -3.39
C SER A 31 -5.64 0.04 -2.91
N SER A 32 -6.62 0.85 -3.25
CA SER A 32 -8.01 0.43 -3.15
C SER A 32 -8.30 -0.61 -4.24
N VAL A 33 -9.00 -1.67 -3.87
CA VAL A 33 -9.32 -2.76 -4.80
C VAL A 33 -10.78 -2.68 -5.22
N SER A 34 -11.00 -2.93 -6.50
CA SER A 34 -12.32 -3.12 -7.09
C SER A 34 -12.35 -4.24 -8.10
N GLN A 35 -13.38 -5.07 -8.04
CA GLN A 35 -13.58 -6.18 -8.96
C GLN A 35 -15.07 -6.44 -9.16
N ASN A 36 -15.53 -6.38 -10.41
CA ASN A 36 -16.62 -7.23 -10.89
C ASN A 36 -16.00 -8.52 -11.45
N SER A 37 -16.75 -9.61 -11.54
CA SER A 37 -16.26 -10.98 -11.83
C SER A 37 -15.47 -11.16 -13.13
N ASP A 38 -15.40 -10.16 -14.01
CA ASP A 38 -14.80 -10.28 -15.33
C ASP A 38 -13.74 -9.21 -15.65
N GLU A 39 -13.50 -8.19 -14.79
CA GLU A 39 -12.60 -7.06 -15.09
C GLU A 39 -11.89 -6.49 -13.84
N PHE A 40 -10.58 -6.22 -13.95
CA PHE A 40 -9.75 -5.56 -12.92
C PHE A 40 -9.12 -4.27 -13.44
N LEU A 41 -9.05 -3.20 -12.64
CA LEU A 41 -8.37 -1.95 -13.00
C LEU A 41 -7.07 -1.76 -12.21
N LEU A 42 -5.98 -1.59 -12.94
CA LEU A 42 -4.63 -1.43 -12.43
C LEU A 42 -4.12 -0.02 -12.70
N GLN A 43 -3.33 0.54 -11.79
CA GLN A 43 -2.43 1.64 -12.08
C GLN A 43 -0.98 1.19 -12.21
N PHE A 44 -0.26 1.72 -13.20
CA PHE A 44 1.19 1.65 -13.25
C PHE A 44 1.81 2.90 -12.61
N VAL A 45 2.70 2.71 -11.62
CA VAL A 45 3.60 3.75 -11.12
C VAL A 45 5.01 3.34 -11.54
N PRO A 46 5.72 4.12 -12.36
CA PRO A 46 7.06 3.78 -12.80
C PRO A 46 8.01 3.80 -11.61
N THR A 47 8.97 2.89 -11.61
CA THR A 47 10.01 2.75 -10.57
C THR A 47 11.09 3.84 -10.66
N GLU A 48 11.07 4.70 -11.68
CA GLU A 48 11.95 5.87 -11.77
C GLU A 48 11.20 7.17 -11.42
N PRO A 49 11.69 7.98 -10.47
CA PRO A 49 11.03 9.21 -10.01
C PRO A 49 10.88 10.32 -11.06
N PHE A 50 11.38 10.16 -12.30
CA PHE A 50 11.63 11.32 -13.17
C PHE A 50 11.03 11.33 -14.58
N LYS A 51 10.33 10.29 -15.08
CA LYS A 51 9.94 10.30 -16.51
C LYS A 51 8.64 9.60 -16.92
N VAL A 52 7.56 9.74 -16.15
CA VAL A 52 6.22 9.48 -16.71
C VAL A 52 5.31 10.69 -16.56
N GLU A 53 4.85 11.19 -17.70
CA GLU A 53 4.07 12.42 -17.85
C GLU A 53 2.58 12.22 -17.53
N THR A 54 2.08 10.97 -17.55
CA THR A 54 0.68 10.60 -17.31
C THR A 54 0.55 9.27 -16.59
N GLY A 55 -0.33 9.16 -15.59
CA GLY A 55 -0.68 7.87 -14.99
C GLY A 55 -1.48 7.03 -15.99
N LEU A 56 -0.95 5.86 -16.38
CA LEU A 56 -1.67 4.89 -17.19
C LEU A 56 -2.39 3.90 -16.29
N MET A 57 -3.62 3.57 -16.66
CA MET A 57 -4.37 2.47 -16.05
C MET A 57 -4.67 1.38 -17.07
N TYR A 58 -4.68 0.14 -16.61
CA TYR A 58 -4.95 -1.03 -17.43
C TYR A 58 -6.12 -1.84 -16.88
N LYS A 59 -6.98 -2.31 -17.77
CA LYS A 59 -7.92 -3.39 -17.48
C LYS A 59 -7.21 -4.74 -17.65
N LEU A 60 -7.25 -5.57 -16.61
CA LEU A 60 -6.66 -6.90 -16.59
C LEU A 60 -7.77 -7.95 -16.55
N PHE A 61 -7.60 -9.03 -17.31
CA PHE A 61 -8.56 -10.11 -17.41
C PHE A 61 -7.88 -11.44 -17.05
N PRO A 62 -8.59 -12.37 -16.37
CA PRO A 62 -8.05 -13.69 -16.05
C PRO A 62 -7.61 -14.51 -17.28
N THR A 63 -8.08 -14.16 -18.47
CA THR A 63 -7.68 -14.78 -19.74
C THR A 63 -6.29 -14.38 -20.21
N GLY A 64 -5.61 -13.45 -19.52
CA GLY A 64 -4.32 -12.89 -19.93
C GLY A 64 -4.44 -11.63 -20.80
N LYS A 65 -5.66 -11.21 -21.15
CA LYS A 65 -5.88 -9.96 -21.90
C LYS A 65 -5.54 -8.75 -21.02
N ILE A 66 -4.88 -7.75 -21.62
CA ILE A 66 -4.48 -6.49 -20.96
C ILE A 66 -4.85 -5.32 -21.87
N GLU A 67 -5.80 -4.49 -21.43
CA GLU A 67 -6.28 -3.32 -22.18
C GLU A 67 -5.92 -2.03 -21.46
N GLU A 68 -5.54 -0.99 -22.21
CA GLU A 68 -5.31 0.33 -21.63
C GLU A 68 -6.65 1.06 -21.47
N LEU A 69 -6.86 1.71 -20.33
CA LEU A 69 -8.02 2.57 -20.13
C LEU A 69 -7.87 3.84 -21.00
N PRO A 70 -8.88 4.23 -21.79
CA PRO A 70 -8.82 5.40 -22.66
C PRO A 70 -8.99 6.72 -21.89
N PHE A 71 -8.36 6.83 -20.72
CA PHE A 71 -8.32 8.03 -19.88
C PHE A 71 -6.90 8.24 -19.38
N LYS A 72 -6.38 9.46 -19.53
CA LYS A 72 -5.03 9.81 -19.08
C LYS A 72 -5.15 10.52 -17.73
N PHE A 73 -4.64 9.88 -16.67
CA PHE A 73 -4.68 10.48 -15.35
C PHE A 73 -3.59 11.56 -15.21
N PRO A 74 -3.92 12.71 -14.62
CA PRO A 74 -2.93 13.74 -14.37
C PRO A 74 -1.84 13.21 -13.44
N LYS A 75 -0.61 13.68 -13.65
CA LYS A 75 0.51 13.36 -12.77
C LYS A 75 0.27 14.02 -11.41
N VAL A 76 0.45 13.24 -10.35
CA VAL A 76 0.35 13.75 -8.99
C VAL A 76 1.73 13.67 -8.36
N HIS A 77 2.31 14.83 -8.04
CA HIS A 77 3.63 14.93 -7.40
C HIS A 77 3.59 14.79 -5.87
N TYR A 78 2.49 14.25 -5.34
CA TYR A 78 2.27 14.20 -3.90
C TYR A 78 2.38 12.77 -3.39
N GLY A 79 3.52 12.43 -2.79
CA GLY A 79 3.68 11.26 -1.94
C GLY A 79 3.07 11.60 -0.58
N GLY A 80 1.81 11.22 -0.36
CA GLY A 80 1.22 11.31 0.97
C GLY A 80 2.03 10.44 1.93
N TRP A 81 2.52 11.03 3.03
CA TRP A 81 3.17 10.30 4.11
C TRP A 81 2.09 9.81 5.08
N GLY A 82 1.87 8.49 5.17
CA GLY A 82 0.91 7.88 6.10
C GLY A 82 0.41 6.51 5.66
N SER A 83 0.12 5.63 6.62
CA SER A 83 -0.54 4.34 6.37
C SER A 83 -1.98 4.54 5.90
N GLY A 84 -2.44 3.67 5.00
CA GLY A 84 -3.81 3.64 4.48
C GLY A 84 -4.26 4.84 3.65
N VAL A 85 -3.37 5.72 3.17
CA VAL A 85 -3.70 6.80 2.23
C VAL A 85 -2.94 6.69 0.92
N THR A 86 -3.51 7.26 -0.14
CA THR A 86 -2.99 7.17 -1.51
C THR A 86 -3.35 8.40 -2.34
N SER A 87 -2.42 8.82 -3.20
CA SER A 87 -2.60 9.85 -4.23
C SER A 87 -2.86 9.27 -5.63
N ASN A 88 -2.77 7.94 -5.70
CA ASN A 88 -2.89 7.13 -6.89
C ASN A 88 -4.36 6.92 -7.29
N PRO A 89 -4.71 6.94 -8.59
CA PRO A 89 -5.98 6.42 -9.10
C PRO A 89 -6.44 5.12 -8.43
N THR A 90 -7.69 5.15 -7.96
CA THR A 90 -8.21 4.27 -6.92
C THR A 90 -9.62 3.84 -7.34
N PRO A 91 -9.81 2.65 -7.94
CA PRO A 91 -11.12 2.21 -8.44
C PRO A 91 -12.08 1.84 -7.30
N SER A 92 -13.37 2.22 -7.42
CA SER A 92 -14.46 1.86 -6.52
C SER A 92 -14.89 0.44 -6.74
N ARG A 93 -15.25 -0.31 -5.70
CA ARG A 93 -15.41 -1.78 -5.70
C ARG A 93 -16.22 -2.43 -6.82
N SER A 94 -17.19 -1.70 -7.40
CA SER A 94 -17.99 -2.18 -8.53
C SER A 94 -17.39 -1.86 -9.90
N ASN A 95 -16.21 -1.26 -9.94
CA ASN A 95 -15.58 -0.62 -11.10
C ASN A 95 -16.45 0.49 -11.73
N ARG A 96 -17.32 1.14 -10.97
CA ARG A 96 -18.11 2.25 -11.50
C ARG A 96 -17.32 3.56 -11.53
N TYR A 97 -16.56 3.84 -10.48
CA TYR A 97 -15.80 5.07 -10.33
C TYR A 97 -14.31 4.80 -10.20
N ILE A 98 -13.49 5.75 -10.61
CA ILE A 98 -12.09 5.84 -10.24
C ILE A 98 -11.85 7.18 -9.56
N GLY A 99 -11.45 7.15 -8.29
CA GLY A 99 -11.02 8.33 -7.56
C GLY A 99 -9.57 8.64 -7.93
N PHE A 100 -9.25 9.89 -8.21
CA PHE A 100 -7.89 10.34 -8.52
C PHE A 100 -7.68 11.76 -8.04
N LEU A 101 -6.42 12.15 -7.83
CA LEU A 101 -6.09 13.53 -7.50
C LEU A 101 -5.84 14.37 -8.75
N LYS A 102 -6.42 15.56 -8.78
CA LYS A 102 -6.16 16.60 -9.77
C LYS A 102 -6.28 17.96 -9.09
N ASP A 103 -5.29 18.81 -9.30
CA ASP A 103 -5.21 20.15 -8.70
C ASP A 103 -5.41 20.11 -7.18
N PHE A 104 -4.71 19.19 -6.49
CA PHE A 104 -4.76 18.95 -5.03
C PHE A 104 -6.12 18.48 -4.50
N ASN A 105 -7.10 18.24 -5.37
CA ASN A 105 -8.44 17.82 -5.00
C ASN A 105 -8.73 16.42 -5.53
N ILE A 106 -9.71 15.74 -4.92
CA ILE A 106 -10.20 14.46 -5.39
C ILE A 106 -11.20 14.71 -6.50
N TRP A 107 -11.01 13.99 -7.60
CA TRP A 107 -11.90 13.88 -8.73
C TRP A 107 -12.32 12.43 -8.89
N LEU A 108 -13.53 12.21 -9.40
CA LEU A 108 -14.04 10.90 -9.76
C LEU A 108 -14.20 10.83 -11.26
N LEU A 109 -13.72 9.75 -11.87
CA LEU A 109 -14.06 9.34 -13.24
C LEU A 109 -15.15 8.28 -13.15
N GLU A 110 -16.32 8.50 -13.74
CA GLU A 110 -17.34 7.48 -13.92
C GLU A 110 -17.08 6.72 -15.22
N LEU A 111 -16.92 5.40 -15.14
CA LEU A 111 -16.45 4.58 -16.26
C LEU A 111 -17.49 4.30 -17.34
N THR A 112 -18.78 4.45 -17.01
CA THR A 112 -19.87 4.16 -17.95
C THR A 112 -20.03 5.25 -19.01
N ASN A 113 -19.74 6.50 -18.65
CA ASN A 113 -19.90 7.68 -19.50
C ASN A 113 -18.60 8.49 -19.69
N ASN A 114 -17.49 8.08 -19.04
CA ASN A 114 -16.23 8.81 -18.98
C ASN A 114 -16.36 10.25 -18.45
N GLU A 115 -17.37 10.53 -17.64
CA GLU A 115 -17.55 11.84 -17.02
C GLU A 115 -16.64 12.00 -15.80
N THR A 116 -16.14 13.22 -15.60
CA THR A 116 -15.36 13.56 -14.41
C THR A 116 -16.12 14.52 -13.50
N THR A 117 -16.12 14.24 -12.20
CA THR A 117 -16.75 15.08 -11.18
C THR A 117 -15.74 15.40 -10.08
N GLN A 118 -15.61 16.67 -9.73
CA GLN A 118 -14.80 17.09 -8.60
C GLN A 118 -15.51 16.74 -7.27
N ALA A 119 -14.91 15.86 -6.46
CA ALA A 119 -15.47 15.41 -5.18
C ALA A 119 -15.08 16.34 -4.02
N THR A 120 -13.91 17.00 -4.10
CA THR A 120 -13.47 17.93 -3.06
C THR A 120 -13.01 19.26 -3.65
N THR A 121 -13.13 20.33 -2.89
CA THR A 121 -12.71 21.69 -3.28
C THR A 121 -11.79 22.32 -2.24
N ILE A 122 -11.25 21.51 -1.31
CA ILE A 122 -10.54 21.96 -0.12
C ILE A 122 -9.01 21.93 -0.27
N GLY A 123 -8.47 21.10 -1.16
CA GLY A 123 -7.03 20.94 -1.34
C GLY A 123 -6.38 22.13 -2.04
N ARG A 124 -5.18 22.49 -1.61
CA ARG A 124 -4.44 23.69 -2.06
C ARG A 124 -2.94 23.40 -2.06
N SER A 125 -2.20 23.96 -3.02
CA SER A 125 -0.74 23.98 -2.95
C SER A 125 -0.25 24.90 -1.83
N SER A 126 0.99 24.69 -1.40
CA SER A 126 1.75 25.72 -0.71
C SER A 126 1.94 26.96 -1.59
N ASP A 127 2.12 28.11 -0.94
CA ASP A 127 2.51 29.39 -1.54
C ASP A 127 3.54 30.09 -0.64
N ASP A 128 4.01 31.28 -1.03
CA ASP A 128 5.04 32.04 -0.31
C ASP A 128 4.68 32.39 1.15
N LYS A 129 3.41 32.22 1.54
CA LYS A 129 2.91 32.57 2.87
C LYS A 129 2.32 31.38 3.62
N TYR A 130 1.79 30.38 2.93
CA TYR A 130 0.97 29.34 3.51
C TYR A 130 1.42 27.94 3.11
N TRP A 131 1.42 27.03 4.09
CA TRP A 131 1.46 25.58 3.83
C TRP A 131 0.22 25.15 3.01
N GLY A 132 0.36 24.13 2.18
CA GLY A 132 -0.74 23.56 1.42
C GLY A 132 -1.78 22.85 2.29
N ILE A 133 -2.87 22.42 1.66
CA ILE A 133 -3.85 21.50 2.24
C ILE A 133 -3.82 20.24 1.40
N VAL A 134 -3.41 19.15 2.01
CA VAL A 134 -3.35 17.83 1.40
C VAL A 134 -4.70 17.15 1.57
N VAL A 135 -5.18 16.59 0.48
CA VAL A 135 -6.32 15.67 0.46
C VAL A 135 -5.81 14.34 -0.06
N SER A 136 -6.02 13.27 0.72
CA SER A 136 -5.55 11.94 0.34
C SER A 136 -6.68 10.93 0.43
N MET A 137 -6.83 10.08 -0.58
CA MET A 137 -7.84 9.02 -0.58
C MET A 137 -7.36 7.88 0.31
N SER A 138 -8.26 7.22 1.03
CA SER A 138 -7.93 5.99 1.76
C SER A 138 -8.51 4.76 1.08
N GLY A 139 -9.76 4.83 0.65
CA GLY A 139 -10.39 3.76 -0.12
C GLY A 139 -11.90 3.87 -0.15
N TRP A 140 -12.51 2.93 -0.87
CA TRP A 140 -13.95 2.87 -1.10
C TRP A 140 -14.63 1.91 -0.11
N SER A 141 -15.79 2.32 0.40
CA SER A 141 -16.66 1.47 1.22
C SER A 141 -17.13 0.25 0.45
N PHE A 142 -17.44 -0.84 1.15
CA PHE A 142 -17.83 -2.12 0.55
C PHE A 142 -19.13 -2.05 -0.26
N GLU A 143 -20.19 -1.49 0.33
CA GLU A 143 -21.55 -1.66 -0.19
C GLU A 143 -22.03 -0.47 -1.04
N ASN A 144 -21.65 0.76 -0.66
CA ASN A 144 -22.29 1.98 -1.16
C ASN A 144 -21.34 2.87 -1.96
N GLU A 145 -20.14 2.38 -2.28
CA GLU A 145 -19.12 3.14 -3.03
C GLU A 145 -18.88 4.55 -2.49
N LYS A 146 -18.89 4.72 -1.17
CA LYS A 146 -18.49 5.97 -0.54
C LYS A 146 -16.98 6.01 -0.42
N LEU A 147 -16.38 7.15 -0.73
CA LEU A 147 -14.93 7.33 -0.68
C LEU A 147 -14.52 7.93 0.66
N LEU A 148 -13.68 7.21 1.41
CA LEU A 148 -13.02 7.75 2.59
C LEU A 148 -11.76 8.49 2.17
N TYR A 149 -11.58 9.69 2.72
CA TYR A 149 -10.40 10.51 2.47
C TYR A 149 -10.02 11.32 3.72
N SER A 150 -8.76 11.72 3.80
CA SER A 150 -8.26 12.60 4.85
C SER A 150 -8.02 14.01 4.31
N VAL A 151 -8.14 14.99 5.21
CA VAL A 151 -7.75 16.38 4.97
C VAL A 151 -6.76 16.75 6.06
N LEU A 152 -5.56 17.15 5.66
CA LEU A 152 -4.49 17.56 6.57
C LEU A 152 -3.81 18.83 6.02
N PRO A 153 -3.46 19.81 6.86
CA PRO A 153 -2.51 20.80 6.44
C PRO A 153 -1.18 20.12 6.13
N GLU A 154 -0.46 20.61 5.11
CA GLU A 154 0.94 20.29 4.98
C GLU A 154 1.68 20.76 6.24
N SER A 155 2.58 19.93 6.75
CA SER A 155 3.55 20.32 7.75
C SER A 155 4.91 20.41 7.08
N GLY A 156 5.56 21.56 7.16
CA GLY A 156 6.92 21.72 6.66
C GLY A 156 7.92 20.86 7.41
N HIS A 157 8.96 20.41 6.70
CA HIS A 157 10.21 20.03 7.33
C HIS A 157 10.86 21.31 7.86
N GLU A 158 11.22 21.33 9.16
CA GLU A 158 12.04 22.39 9.73
C GLU A 158 13.36 22.47 8.95
N GLY A 159 13.70 23.61 8.34
CA GLY A 159 15.08 23.81 7.86
C GLY A 159 15.33 24.82 6.74
N GLU A 160 14.42 25.04 5.79
CA GLU A 160 14.78 25.79 4.56
C GLU A 160 13.68 26.76 4.09
N GLY A 161 13.51 27.88 4.81
CA GLY A 161 12.66 28.99 4.37
C GLY A 161 12.07 29.81 5.50
N PRO A 162 11.45 30.97 5.20
CA PRO A 162 10.63 31.68 6.17
C PRO A 162 9.50 30.76 6.66
N PRO A 163 9.12 30.80 7.94
CA PRO A 163 8.10 29.92 8.47
C PRO A 163 6.76 30.21 7.79
N LEU A 164 6.30 29.28 6.94
CA LEU A 164 4.98 29.37 6.32
C LEU A 164 3.89 29.18 7.37
N ILE A 165 2.77 29.86 7.18
CA ILE A 165 1.62 29.82 8.08
C ILE A 165 0.75 28.61 7.73
N THR A 166 0.41 27.79 8.72
CA THR A 166 -0.55 26.70 8.52
C THR A 166 -1.95 27.25 8.20
N ARG A 167 -2.55 26.81 7.08
CA ARG A 167 -3.93 27.19 6.74
C ARG A 167 -4.91 26.60 7.75
N LYS A 168 -5.92 27.38 8.15
CA LYS A 168 -7.02 26.88 8.99
C LYS A 168 -7.93 25.99 8.15
N VAL A 169 -7.99 24.70 8.50
CA VAL A 169 -8.88 23.71 7.89
C VAL A 169 -9.37 22.75 8.97
N LYS A 170 -10.58 22.21 8.83
CA LYS A 170 -11.04 21.14 9.71
C LYS A 170 -10.35 19.84 9.30
N SER A 171 -9.21 19.56 9.92
CA SER A 171 -8.42 18.36 9.67
C SER A 171 -9.10 17.09 10.18
N GLY A 172 -8.83 15.97 9.51
CA GLY A 172 -9.34 14.66 9.89
C GLY A 172 -9.94 13.90 8.71
N TRP A 173 -10.84 12.99 9.01
CA TRP A 173 -11.40 12.06 8.03
C TRP A 173 -12.77 12.51 7.52
N TYR A 174 -13.03 12.22 6.27
CA TYR A 174 -14.27 12.55 5.59
C TYR A 174 -14.72 11.39 4.70
N ILE A 175 -16.04 11.21 4.63
CA ILE A 175 -16.66 10.33 3.64
C ILE A 175 -17.33 11.19 2.59
N TYR A 176 -16.96 10.98 1.32
CA TYR A 176 -17.69 11.50 0.17
C TYR A 176 -18.66 10.45 -0.37
N ASP A 177 -19.92 10.84 -0.55
CA ASP A 177 -20.94 10.02 -1.20
C ASP A 177 -21.15 10.51 -2.65
N PRO A 178 -20.82 9.69 -3.67
CA PRO A 178 -20.94 10.08 -5.08
C PRO A 178 -22.39 10.30 -5.53
N VAL A 179 -23.38 9.68 -4.87
CA VAL A 179 -24.80 9.84 -5.23
C VAL A 179 -25.32 11.19 -4.76
N SER A 180 -25.09 11.52 -3.49
CA SER A 180 -25.56 12.79 -2.92
C SER A 180 -24.61 13.96 -3.19
N LYS A 181 -23.40 13.70 -3.66
CA LYS A 181 -22.30 14.67 -3.89
C LYS A 181 -21.95 15.47 -2.63
N LYS A 182 -22.04 14.83 -1.47
CA LYS A 182 -21.78 15.45 -0.17
C LYS A 182 -20.66 14.75 0.57
N SER A 183 -19.90 15.54 1.33
CA SER A 183 -18.92 15.05 2.28
C SER A 183 -19.39 15.21 3.72
N SER A 184 -19.16 14.20 4.55
CA SER A 184 -19.39 14.21 5.99
C SER A 184 -18.10 13.97 6.75
N PHE A 185 -17.81 14.81 7.74
CA PHE A 185 -16.67 14.62 8.65
C PHE A 185 -16.91 13.45 9.60
N ILE A 186 -15.85 12.70 9.91
CA ILE A 186 -15.86 11.58 10.85
C ILE A 186 -14.62 11.65 11.73
N ASP A 187 -14.83 11.46 13.03
CA ASP A 187 -13.75 11.36 13.99
C ASP A 187 -13.32 9.88 14.11
N ILE A 188 -12.21 9.53 13.45
CA ILE A 188 -11.68 8.17 13.47
C ILE A 188 -10.47 8.14 14.42
N PRO A 189 -10.48 7.30 15.46
CA PRO A 189 -9.36 7.17 16.37
C PRO A 189 -8.23 6.36 15.72
N GLY A 190 -7.18 7.03 15.27
CA GLY A 190 -5.95 6.42 14.76
C GLY A 190 -5.83 6.38 13.23
N ASP A 191 -4.92 5.53 12.75
CA ASP A 191 -4.62 5.40 11.34
C ASP A 191 -5.63 4.45 10.68
N VAL A 192 -6.25 4.87 9.60
CA VAL A 192 -7.13 3.99 8.81
C VAL A 192 -6.27 2.97 8.07
N LEU A 193 -6.68 1.71 8.09
CA LEU A 193 -6.02 0.64 7.35
C LEU A 193 -6.85 0.19 6.15
N SER A 194 -8.14 -0.07 6.35
CA SER A 194 -9.04 -0.49 5.26
C SER A 194 -10.52 -0.36 5.66
N TRP A 195 -11.40 -0.33 4.67
CA TRP A 195 -12.82 -0.51 4.91
C TRP A 195 -13.14 -1.95 5.30
N LEU A 196 -14.27 -2.11 6.00
CA LEU A 196 -14.93 -3.38 6.28
C LEU A 196 -16.39 -3.31 5.78
N PRO A 197 -17.08 -4.46 5.64
CA PRO A 197 -18.52 -4.49 5.48
C PRO A 197 -19.26 -3.75 6.61
N ASN A 198 -20.53 -3.43 6.40
CA ASN A 198 -21.41 -2.82 7.40
C ASN A 198 -20.94 -1.45 7.93
N ASN A 199 -20.35 -0.61 7.07
CA ASN A 199 -19.83 0.72 7.44
C ASN A 199 -18.79 0.70 8.57
N GLN A 200 -18.01 -0.37 8.67
CA GLN A 200 -16.90 -0.45 9.62
C GLN A 200 -15.57 -0.16 8.93
N ILE A 201 -14.56 0.22 9.72
CA ILE A 201 -13.21 0.53 9.25
C ILE A 201 -12.22 -0.22 10.14
N LEU A 202 -11.20 -0.81 9.54
CA LEU A 202 -10.05 -1.31 10.27
C LEU A 202 -9.10 -0.16 10.56
N VAL A 203 -8.73 0.03 11.83
CA VAL A 203 -7.85 1.11 12.27
C VAL A 203 -6.66 0.57 13.08
N LYS A 204 -5.50 1.22 12.95
CA LYS A 204 -4.32 1.03 13.80
C LYS A 204 -4.32 2.15 14.83
N THR A 205 -4.65 1.83 16.07
CA THR A 205 -4.67 2.83 17.15
C THR A 205 -3.32 2.87 17.87
N PRO A 206 -2.88 4.05 18.35
CA PRO A 206 -1.75 4.11 19.27
C PRO A 206 -2.05 3.32 20.56
N PRO A 207 -1.01 2.93 21.32
CA PRO A 207 -1.20 2.33 22.63
C PRO A 207 -2.02 3.25 23.55
N SER A 208 -2.97 2.69 24.29
CA SER A 208 -3.99 3.43 25.05
C SER A 208 -3.47 4.17 26.30
N SER A 209 -2.18 4.05 26.65
CA SER A 209 -1.55 4.82 27.72
C SER A 209 -0.04 4.96 27.52
N GLN A 210 0.51 6.10 27.94
CA GLN A 210 1.96 6.38 27.91
C GLN A 210 2.80 5.41 28.76
N GLU A 211 2.18 4.66 29.67
CA GLU A 211 2.89 3.74 30.58
C GLU A 211 3.28 2.39 29.94
N ASN A 212 2.93 2.15 28.68
CA ASN A 212 3.19 0.86 28.04
C ASN A 212 3.47 0.99 26.53
N GLU A 213 4.49 1.79 26.18
CA GLU A 213 5.07 1.78 24.82
C GLU A 213 5.52 0.37 24.40
N SER A 214 5.85 -0.49 25.37
CA SER A 214 6.17 -1.92 25.18
C SER A 214 4.99 -2.77 24.67
N MET A 215 3.75 -2.27 24.75
CA MET A 215 2.54 -3.03 24.39
C MET A 215 2.12 -2.88 22.92
N GLY A 216 2.92 -2.26 22.05
CA GLY A 216 2.66 -2.25 20.61
C GLY A 216 1.36 -1.53 20.17
N ARG A 217 1.15 -1.43 18.85
CA ARG A 217 -0.06 -0.83 18.27
C ARG A 217 -1.18 -1.87 18.20
N GLN A 218 -2.44 -1.44 18.30
CA GLN A 218 -3.58 -2.35 18.20
C GLN A 218 -4.32 -2.15 16.89
N ILE A 219 -4.62 -3.26 16.21
CA ILE A 219 -5.54 -3.28 15.07
C ILE A 219 -6.95 -3.52 15.59
N GLN A 220 -7.87 -2.61 15.30
CA GLN A 220 -9.24 -2.60 15.81
C GLN A 220 -10.25 -2.35 14.70
N LYS A 221 -11.47 -2.86 14.89
CA LYS A 221 -12.65 -2.46 14.10
C LYS A 221 -13.23 -1.19 14.71
N PHE A 222 -13.41 -0.17 13.90
CA PHE A 222 -14.11 1.06 14.20
C PHE A 222 -15.47 1.05 13.49
N ASP A 223 -16.54 1.11 14.26
CA ASP A 223 -17.89 1.22 13.75
C ASP A 223 -18.28 2.69 13.61
N ILE A 224 -18.57 3.14 12.40
CA ILE A 224 -18.75 4.57 12.10
C ILE A 224 -20.00 5.14 12.76
N GLU A 225 -21.08 4.36 12.84
CA GLU A 225 -22.37 4.83 13.34
C GLU A 225 -22.40 4.87 14.87
N SER A 226 -21.90 3.81 15.51
CA SER A 226 -21.85 3.71 16.97
C SER A 226 -20.59 4.31 17.58
N THR A 227 -19.60 4.71 16.76
CA THR A 227 -18.26 5.18 17.16
C THR A 227 -17.49 4.19 18.04
N LYS A 228 -17.87 2.91 18.00
CA LYS A 228 -17.33 1.88 18.89
C LYS A 228 -16.07 1.25 18.30
N LEU A 229 -15.05 1.12 19.14
CA LEU A 229 -13.86 0.32 18.86
C LEU A 229 -13.99 -1.10 19.39
N THR A 230 -13.63 -2.08 18.57
CA THR A 230 -13.58 -3.49 18.94
C THR A 230 -12.24 -4.09 18.49
N PRO A 231 -11.40 -4.60 19.41
CA PRO A 231 -10.15 -5.23 19.03
C PRO A 231 -10.34 -6.39 18.04
N LEU A 232 -9.51 -6.43 16.99
CA LEU A 232 -9.50 -7.55 16.04
C LEU A 232 -8.84 -8.77 16.67
N LEU A 233 -7.69 -8.57 17.32
CA LEU A 233 -6.94 -9.60 18.02
C LEU A 233 -7.00 -9.38 19.54
N PRO A 234 -7.00 -10.46 20.34
CA PRO A 234 -6.84 -10.36 21.79
C PRO A 234 -5.41 -10.03 22.19
N MET A 235 -4.44 -10.24 21.28
CA MET A 235 -3.02 -10.03 21.51
C MET A 235 -2.58 -8.64 21.06
N LYS A 236 -1.55 -8.16 21.76
CA LYS A 236 -0.80 -6.96 21.44
C LYS A 236 0.53 -7.34 20.83
N GLY A 237 1.05 -6.52 19.94
CA GLY A 237 2.28 -6.82 19.21
C GLY A 237 2.58 -5.74 18.19
N ASP A 238 3.71 -5.89 17.53
CA ASP A 238 4.05 -5.07 16.39
C ASP A 238 3.56 -5.78 15.13
N PHE A 239 2.51 -5.20 14.54
CA PHE A 239 1.80 -5.74 13.41
C PHE A 239 1.80 -4.73 12.28
N GLU A 240 2.07 -5.22 11.07
CA GLU A 240 1.81 -4.47 9.85
C GLU A 240 0.62 -5.07 9.11
N PHE A 241 -0.30 -4.19 8.72
CA PHE A 241 -1.42 -4.56 7.88
C PHE A 241 -0.93 -4.70 6.44
N ASN A 242 -1.26 -5.82 5.79
CA ASN A 242 -0.92 -6.03 4.39
C ASN A 242 -2.15 -5.92 3.50
N ASP A 243 -3.23 -6.63 3.85
CA ASP A 243 -4.38 -6.76 2.95
C ASP A 243 -5.66 -7.18 3.68
N ILE A 244 -6.79 -7.07 2.99
CA ILE A 244 -8.08 -7.60 3.41
C ILE A 244 -8.77 -8.31 2.25
N SER A 245 -9.43 -9.45 2.52
CA SER A 245 -10.27 -10.11 1.54
C SER A 245 -11.42 -9.20 1.07
N LYS A 246 -11.86 -9.39 -0.16
CA LYS A 246 -12.95 -8.62 -0.77
C LYS A 246 -14.28 -8.84 -0.07
N ASP A 247 -14.53 -10.02 0.48
CA ASP A 247 -15.71 -10.27 1.32
C ASP A 247 -15.57 -9.69 2.74
N GLY A 248 -14.40 -9.16 3.09
CA GLY A 248 -14.15 -8.52 4.37
C GLY A 248 -14.10 -9.48 5.53
N LYS A 249 -13.97 -10.79 5.29
CA LYS A 249 -13.90 -11.80 6.34
C LYS A 249 -12.50 -12.06 6.84
N TRP A 250 -11.47 -11.76 6.05
CA TRP A 250 -10.09 -12.10 6.37
C TRP A 250 -9.17 -10.88 6.27
N VAL A 251 -8.32 -10.70 7.27
CA VAL A 251 -7.23 -9.72 7.27
C VAL A 251 -5.90 -10.46 7.16
N LEU A 252 -4.99 -9.95 6.35
CA LEU A 252 -3.61 -10.39 6.26
C LEU A 252 -2.71 -9.41 7.01
N ILE A 253 -1.97 -9.90 8.00
CA ILE A 253 -1.01 -9.11 8.77
C ILE A 253 0.35 -9.78 8.81
N THR A 254 1.39 -8.97 8.95
CA THR A 254 2.74 -9.42 9.30
C THR A 254 2.94 -9.14 10.77
N SER A 255 3.28 -10.18 11.53
CA SER A 255 3.69 -10.06 12.93
C SER A 255 5.20 -10.03 13.03
N LEU A 256 5.74 -9.11 13.81
CA LEU A 256 7.17 -8.96 14.07
C LEU A 256 7.52 -9.51 15.46
N ASP A 257 8.51 -10.39 15.52
CA ASP A 257 9.14 -10.85 16.76
C ASP A 257 10.53 -10.24 16.86
N TRP A 258 10.64 -9.16 17.63
CA TRP A 258 11.89 -8.42 17.80
C TRP A 258 12.95 -9.15 18.64
N ASP A 259 12.55 -10.12 19.47
CA ASP A 259 13.49 -10.91 20.26
C ASP A 259 14.23 -11.92 19.37
N LYS A 260 13.52 -12.48 18.39
CA LYS A 260 14.09 -13.44 17.43
C LYS A 260 14.54 -12.82 16.11
N TYR A 261 14.20 -11.56 15.86
CA TYR A 261 14.34 -10.91 14.54
C TYR A 261 13.67 -11.73 13.43
N THR A 262 12.46 -12.22 13.70
CA THR A 262 11.66 -12.98 12.74
C THR A 262 10.35 -12.28 12.42
N THR A 263 9.77 -12.66 11.30
CA THR A 263 8.43 -12.24 10.86
C THR A 263 7.57 -13.46 10.59
N SER A 264 6.27 -13.33 10.86
CA SER A 264 5.27 -14.33 10.50
C SER A 264 4.15 -13.67 9.71
N LEU A 265 3.71 -14.31 8.64
CA LEU A 265 2.56 -13.87 7.85
C LEU A 265 1.32 -14.60 8.37
N LEU A 266 0.38 -13.84 8.90
CA LEU A 266 -0.81 -14.34 9.57
C LEU A 266 -2.06 -13.90 8.83
N LYS A 267 -2.98 -14.83 8.65
CA LYS A 267 -4.31 -14.59 8.11
C LYS A 267 -5.34 -14.73 9.23
N ILE A 268 -6.18 -13.72 9.44
CA ILE A 268 -7.08 -13.61 10.60
C ILE A 268 -8.51 -13.48 10.13
N ASN A 269 -9.39 -14.35 10.60
CA ASN A 269 -10.82 -14.23 10.35
C ASN A 269 -11.41 -13.14 11.27
N ILE A 270 -12.10 -12.17 10.70
CA ILE A 270 -12.59 -10.98 11.40
C ILE A 270 -13.75 -11.29 12.35
N ASP A 271 -14.54 -12.31 12.04
CA ASP A 271 -15.78 -12.63 12.75
C ASP A 271 -15.50 -13.53 13.95
N ASN A 272 -14.77 -14.63 13.75
CA ASN A 272 -14.50 -15.62 14.78
C ASN A 272 -13.10 -15.47 15.42
N ARG A 273 -12.26 -14.55 14.91
CA ARG A 273 -10.88 -14.29 15.37
C ARG A 273 -9.93 -15.49 15.23
N GLU A 274 -10.26 -16.44 14.36
CA GLU A 274 -9.37 -17.53 13.99
C GLU A 274 -8.09 -16.97 13.34
N VAL A 275 -6.93 -17.46 13.78
CA VAL A 275 -5.62 -17.06 13.25
C VAL A 275 -4.97 -18.25 12.55
N VAL A 276 -4.67 -18.09 11.28
CA VAL A 276 -3.99 -19.07 10.43
C VAL A 276 -2.61 -18.54 10.09
N SER A 277 -1.56 -19.27 10.46
CA SER A 277 -0.19 -18.96 10.06
C SER A 277 0.03 -19.42 8.63
N ILE A 278 0.34 -18.49 7.71
CA ILE A 278 0.68 -18.82 6.32
C ILE A 278 2.17 -19.14 6.22
N LEU A 279 2.98 -18.27 6.82
CA LEU A 279 4.43 -18.38 6.91
C LEU A 279 4.83 -18.04 8.34
N LYS A 280 5.78 -18.78 8.92
CA LYS A 280 6.15 -18.65 10.33
C LYS A 280 7.65 -18.51 10.52
N ASP A 281 8.03 -17.62 11.42
CA ASP A 281 9.41 -17.44 11.90
C ASP A 281 10.44 -17.27 10.75
N ILE A 282 10.08 -16.53 9.70
CA ILE A 282 10.97 -16.24 8.59
C ILE A 282 11.87 -15.05 8.96
N GLU A 283 13.08 -14.99 8.41
CA GLU A 283 14.00 -13.86 8.57
C GLU A 283 13.29 -12.52 8.40
N TRP A 284 13.57 -11.58 9.29
CA TRP A 284 13.00 -10.23 9.22
C TRP A 284 13.21 -9.58 7.84
N ALA A 285 12.19 -8.85 7.37
CA ALA A 285 12.15 -8.17 6.07
C ALA A 285 12.27 -9.06 4.82
N SER A 286 12.22 -10.39 4.96
CA SER A 286 12.22 -11.32 3.83
C SER A 286 10.88 -11.39 3.08
N ILE A 287 9.77 -11.01 3.72
CA ILE A 287 8.43 -11.05 3.15
C ILE A 287 8.07 -9.64 2.64
N GLN A 288 7.79 -9.55 1.35
CA GLN A 288 7.40 -8.32 0.67
C GLN A 288 6.04 -8.48 -0.03
N PHE A 289 5.31 -7.37 -0.17
CA PHE A 289 4.08 -7.28 -0.97
C PHE A 289 3.06 -8.41 -0.71
N ALA A 290 2.84 -8.77 0.55
CA ALA A 290 1.91 -9.85 0.85
C ALA A 290 0.46 -9.43 0.50
N HIS A 291 -0.22 -10.26 -0.28
CA HIS A 291 -1.57 -10.01 -0.79
C HIS A 291 -2.45 -11.25 -0.69
N MET A 292 -3.74 -11.04 -0.48
CA MET A 292 -4.73 -12.10 -0.43
C MET A 292 -5.50 -12.19 -1.75
N SER A 293 -5.87 -13.42 -2.15
CA SER A 293 -6.84 -13.60 -3.23
C SER A 293 -8.18 -12.95 -2.86
N PRO A 294 -9.03 -12.58 -3.83
CA PRO A 294 -10.24 -11.81 -3.54
C PRO A 294 -11.17 -12.40 -2.48
N GLN A 295 -11.46 -13.70 -2.48
CA GLN A 295 -12.25 -14.39 -1.44
C GLN A 295 -11.41 -14.82 -0.25
N GLY A 296 -10.12 -14.52 -0.29
CA GLY A 296 -9.18 -14.80 0.76
C GLY A 296 -8.70 -16.24 0.81
N GLY A 297 -9.09 -17.11 -0.13
CA GLY A 297 -8.73 -18.53 -0.12
C GLY A 297 -7.22 -18.76 -0.15
N THR A 298 -6.49 -17.86 -0.81
CA THR A 298 -5.07 -18.00 -1.11
C THR A 298 -4.32 -16.74 -0.72
N VAL A 299 -3.05 -16.91 -0.32
CA VAL A 299 -2.15 -15.82 0.02
C VAL A 299 -0.92 -15.89 -0.87
N SER A 300 -0.50 -14.73 -1.36
CA SER A 300 0.73 -14.55 -2.13
C SER A 300 1.66 -13.60 -1.41
N CYS A 301 2.97 -13.76 -1.56
CA CYS A 301 3.96 -12.80 -1.14
C CYS A 301 5.22 -12.94 -2.00
N VAL A 302 6.06 -11.92 -2.00
CA VAL A 302 7.38 -11.97 -2.62
C VAL A 302 8.40 -12.25 -1.54
N THR A 303 9.23 -13.26 -1.76
CA THR A 303 10.46 -13.48 -0.98
C THR A 303 11.65 -12.98 -1.78
N ILE A 304 12.64 -12.43 -1.08
CA ILE A 304 13.89 -11.95 -1.67
C ILE A 304 15.02 -12.83 -1.18
N GLU A 305 15.64 -13.55 -2.11
CA GLU A 305 16.84 -14.32 -1.83
C GLU A 305 18.06 -13.58 -2.35
N LYS A 306 19.08 -13.45 -1.50
CA LYS A 306 20.37 -12.89 -1.91
C LYS A 306 21.12 -13.96 -2.70
N SER A 307 21.31 -13.74 -4.00
CA SER A 307 22.21 -14.58 -4.79
C SER A 307 23.65 -14.37 -4.35
N THR A 308 24.47 -15.41 -4.51
CA THR A 308 25.94 -15.30 -4.42
C THR A 308 26.55 -14.69 -5.68
N GLU A 309 25.77 -14.57 -6.76
CA GLU A 309 26.16 -13.86 -7.98
C GLU A 309 26.17 -12.35 -7.74
N THR A 310 27.19 -11.67 -8.26
CA THR A 310 27.27 -10.21 -8.27
C THR A 310 27.27 -9.69 -9.70
N ARG A 311 26.60 -8.57 -9.94
CA ARG A 311 26.59 -7.87 -11.23
C ARG A 311 27.14 -6.44 -11.08
N PRO A 312 27.94 -5.96 -12.05
CA PRO A 312 28.42 -4.59 -12.03
C PRO A 312 27.28 -3.64 -12.42
N VAL A 313 27.00 -2.66 -11.56
CA VAL A 313 26.10 -1.53 -11.82
C VAL A 313 26.94 -0.27 -11.94
N THR A 314 26.84 0.40 -13.09
CA THR A 314 27.63 1.60 -13.39
C THR A 314 26.73 2.83 -13.38
N HIS A 315 27.10 3.84 -12.59
CA HIS A 315 26.42 5.13 -12.53
C HIS A 315 27.45 6.25 -12.74
N GLY A 316 27.48 6.84 -13.94
CA GLY A 316 28.57 7.72 -14.37
C GLY A 316 29.88 6.93 -14.48
N ASP A 317 30.92 7.40 -13.80
CA ASP A 317 32.26 6.79 -13.81
C ASP A 317 32.48 5.78 -12.66
N ILE A 318 31.43 5.47 -11.88
CA ILE A 318 31.51 4.56 -10.72
C ILE A 318 30.84 3.24 -11.06
N THR A 319 31.60 2.14 -11.05
CA THR A 319 31.07 0.77 -11.10
C THR A 319 31.06 0.16 -9.70
N THR A 320 29.88 -0.25 -9.23
CA THR A 320 29.69 -1.00 -7.99
C THR A 320 29.22 -2.40 -8.30
N TRP A 321 29.71 -3.42 -7.58
CA TRP A 321 29.22 -4.78 -7.72
C TRP A 321 28.11 -5.02 -6.69
N LEU A 322 26.89 -5.24 -7.17
CA LEU A 322 25.74 -5.54 -6.32
C LEU A 322 25.41 -7.02 -6.42
N ASN A 323 25.03 -7.63 -5.29
CA ASN A 323 24.47 -8.98 -5.31
C ASN A 323 23.20 -8.96 -6.17
N VAL A 324 23.03 -9.98 -7.00
CA VAL A 324 21.78 -10.19 -7.72
C VAL A 324 20.74 -10.60 -6.68
N GLU A 325 19.65 -9.85 -6.59
CA GLU A 325 18.49 -10.25 -5.81
C GLU A 325 17.60 -11.11 -6.69
N VAL A 326 17.23 -12.28 -6.17
CA VAL A 326 16.26 -13.17 -6.81
C VAL A 326 14.93 -12.95 -6.12
N TYR A 327 13.95 -12.51 -6.90
CA TYR A 327 12.59 -12.27 -6.43
C TYR A 327 11.76 -13.49 -6.75
N THR A 328 11.17 -14.09 -5.71
CA THR A 328 10.34 -15.29 -5.84
C THR A 328 8.93 -14.97 -5.37
N LEU A 329 7.95 -15.12 -6.26
CA LEU A 329 6.55 -15.10 -5.89
C LEU A 329 6.19 -16.46 -5.29
N VAL A 330 5.75 -16.41 -4.04
CA VAL A 330 5.30 -17.55 -3.25
C VAL A 330 3.79 -17.46 -3.08
N VAL A 331 3.07 -18.54 -3.37
CA VAL A 331 1.62 -18.68 -3.17
C VAL A 331 1.34 -19.84 -2.23
N ASN A 332 0.68 -19.56 -1.10
CA ASN A 332 0.43 -20.51 0.00
C ASN A 332 1.70 -21.30 0.41
N GLY A 333 2.86 -20.63 0.44
CA GLY A 333 4.14 -21.24 0.79
C GLY A 333 4.82 -22.03 -0.34
N LYS A 334 4.23 -22.11 -1.53
CA LYS A 334 4.83 -22.72 -2.72
C LYS A 334 5.37 -21.66 -3.67
N GLU A 335 6.60 -21.83 -4.13
CA GLU A 335 7.18 -21.00 -5.19
C GLU A 335 6.48 -21.26 -6.53
N ILE A 336 6.05 -20.19 -7.20
CA ILE A 336 5.34 -20.29 -8.48
C ILE A 336 6.00 -19.51 -9.60
N TYR A 337 6.77 -18.47 -9.28
CA TYR A 337 7.41 -17.63 -10.27
C TYR A 337 8.68 -17.02 -9.69
N THR A 338 9.77 -17.03 -10.45
CA THR A 338 11.06 -16.48 -10.04
C THR A 338 11.59 -15.57 -11.13
N SER A 339 12.18 -14.44 -10.73
CA SER A 339 12.82 -13.49 -11.64
C SER A 339 14.11 -12.94 -11.03
N ASP A 340 15.12 -12.73 -11.88
CA ASP A 340 16.32 -11.97 -11.54
C ASP A 340 16.14 -10.46 -11.80
N GLN A 341 14.95 -10.06 -12.25
CA GLN A 341 14.52 -8.67 -12.35
C GLN A 341 13.52 -8.36 -11.25
N PHE A 342 13.65 -7.19 -10.66
CA PHE A 342 12.67 -6.69 -9.71
C PHE A 342 11.30 -6.55 -10.39
N PHE A 343 10.34 -7.34 -9.93
CA PHE A 343 8.93 -7.07 -10.17
C PHE A 343 8.40 -6.34 -8.94
N GLY A 344 8.16 -5.03 -9.10
CA GLY A 344 8.00 -4.10 -7.98
C GLY A 344 6.71 -4.24 -7.19
N SER A 345 5.76 -5.05 -7.67
CA SER A 345 4.60 -5.53 -6.92
C SER A 345 3.87 -6.62 -7.72
N HIS A 346 2.83 -7.19 -7.13
CA HIS A 346 1.85 -8.03 -7.81
C HIS A 346 0.44 -7.78 -7.27
N LYS A 347 -0.59 -8.19 -8.03
CA LYS A 347 -2.00 -8.08 -7.65
C LYS A 347 -2.80 -9.28 -8.13
N TRP A 348 -3.73 -9.73 -7.31
CA TRP A 348 -4.70 -10.74 -7.73
C TRP A 348 -5.73 -10.13 -8.69
N ILE A 349 -6.00 -10.83 -9.79
CA ILE A 349 -7.08 -10.49 -10.71
C ILE A 349 -8.37 -11.22 -10.29
N ASP A 350 -8.25 -12.52 -10.03
CA ASP A 350 -9.29 -13.39 -9.49
C ASP A 350 -8.66 -14.41 -8.51
N GLU A 351 -9.31 -15.54 -8.22
CA GLU A 351 -8.74 -16.57 -7.33
C GLU A 351 -7.59 -17.39 -7.94
N LYS A 352 -7.37 -17.28 -9.25
CA LYS A 352 -6.52 -18.20 -10.02
C LYS A 352 -5.45 -17.50 -10.84
N SER A 353 -5.47 -16.17 -10.88
CA SER A 353 -4.58 -15.39 -11.72
C SER A 353 -4.04 -14.17 -10.99
N ILE A 354 -2.75 -13.93 -11.20
CA ILE A 354 -1.97 -12.85 -10.59
C ILE A 354 -1.34 -12.04 -11.71
N ALA A 355 -1.43 -10.72 -11.60
CA ALA A 355 -0.67 -9.78 -12.40
C ALA A 355 0.64 -9.42 -11.68
N LEU A 356 1.75 -9.58 -12.36
CA LEU A 356 3.10 -9.19 -11.96
C LEU A 356 3.46 -7.85 -12.63
N PHE A 357 4.06 -6.94 -11.86
CA PHE A 357 4.49 -5.63 -12.36
C PHE A 357 5.99 -5.55 -12.42
N ASN A 358 6.53 -5.71 -13.63
CA ASN A 358 7.93 -5.50 -13.90
C ASN A 358 8.12 -4.05 -14.38
N ARG A 359 9.35 -3.56 -14.33
CA ARG A 359 9.71 -2.23 -14.84
C ARG A 359 9.19 -2.00 -16.27
N ASP A 360 9.30 -3.02 -17.12
CA ASP A 360 9.07 -2.89 -18.56
C ASP A 360 7.83 -3.67 -19.04
N ALA A 361 7.12 -4.37 -18.14
CA ALA A 361 5.99 -5.21 -18.56
C ALA A 361 4.99 -5.47 -17.43
N VAL A 362 3.74 -5.69 -17.84
CA VAL A 362 2.72 -6.37 -17.02
C VAL A 362 2.61 -7.80 -17.53
N VAL A 363 2.75 -8.77 -16.63
CA VAL A 363 2.63 -10.20 -16.94
C VAL A 363 1.51 -10.80 -16.10
N ILE A 364 0.59 -11.54 -16.72
CA ILE A 364 -0.47 -12.26 -16.02
C ILE A 364 -0.07 -13.74 -15.99
N ILE A 365 -0.12 -14.35 -14.81
CA ILE A 365 0.22 -15.76 -14.59
C ILE A 365 -0.91 -16.51 -13.88
N GLU A 366 -0.97 -17.82 -14.07
CA GLU A 366 -1.77 -18.73 -13.23
C GLU A 366 -1.15 -18.86 -11.84
N SER A 367 -1.94 -18.76 -10.77
CA SER A 367 -1.46 -18.80 -9.38
C SER A 367 -0.95 -20.18 -8.93
N ASP A 368 -1.37 -21.26 -9.58
CA ASP A 368 -1.03 -22.62 -9.14
C ASP A 368 0.22 -23.18 -9.85
N SER A 369 0.46 -22.70 -11.08
CA SER A 369 1.46 -23.23 -12.01
C SER A 369 2.54 -22.21 -12.37
N GLY A 370 2.29 -20.91 -12.19
CA GLY A 370 3.17 -19.84 -12.67
C GLY A 370 3.14 -19.62 -14.19
N LYS A 371 2.29 -20.35 -14.92
CA LYS A 371 2.19 -20.27 -16.38
C LYS A 371 1.74 -18.88 -16.81
N GLU A 372 2.49 -18.26 -17.73
CA GLU A 372 2.12 -17.00 -18.36
C GLU A 372 0.83 -17.16 -19.19
N LEU A 373 -0.17 -16.35 -18.87
CA LEU A 373 -1.44 -16.22 -19.57
C LEU A 373 -1.42 -15.08 -20.57
N GLY A 374 -0.66 -14.02 -20.28
CA GLY A 374 -0.49 -12.90 -21.19
C GLY A 374 0.54 -11.88 -20.69
N ARG A 375 0.99 -11.04 -21.61
CA ARG A 375 2.02 -10.03 -21.36
C ARG A 375 1.76 -8.78 -22.17
N ARG A 376 2.03 -7.63 -21.56
CA ARG A 376 2.08 -6.34 -22.24
C ARG A 376 3.38 -5.63 -21.89
N VAL A 377 4.17 -5.33 -22.90
CA VAL A 377 5.36 -4.47 -22.76
C VAL A 377 4.88 -3.03 -22.57
N LEU A 378 5.47 -2.35 -21.60
CA LEU A 378 5.23 -0.95 -21.29
C LEU A 378 6.30 -0.13 -22.05
N ASN A 379 5.84 0.73 -22.96
CA ASN A 379 6.71 1.60 -23.76
C ASN A 379 6.86 2.98 -23.14
#